data_AF-A0A2V5NDY6-F1
#
_entry.id   AF-A0A2V5NDY6-F1
#
_cell.length_a   1.000
_cell.length_b   1.000
_cell.length_c   1.000
_cell.angle_alpha   90.00
_cell.angle_beta   90.00
_cell.angle_gamma   90.00
#
_symmetry.space_group_name_H-M   'P 1'
#
loop_
_entity.id
_entity.type
_entity.pdbx_description
1 polymer ?
#
loop_
_entity_poly.entity_id
_entity_poly.type
_entity_poly.pdbx_seq_one_letter_code
_entity_poly.pdbx_strand_id
1 'polypeptide(L)'
;MNSATLTSVISDDGVMFTEVRLEMVPGDKRLLHFTLPKDAKFWFAFVNQNGVWPWREQDRILIPLEQQSRMDKPMTVELFYSSRIGSSGGRALDLELVGPKFELPLENITWRVYLNEKWRLAHWKGTLQLQEDTTVGQPAAVDAQTYLQNEVSLNRDKTRQAEEFLAMGNTLLERGDPQQARRAFQSAYGLSTHDSAFNEDARVQLHNLKLQQALLGLNVRQSAAAGETDAAGGKLSEIRNRKGGTYTQQEAKQVIDANTADENAAFMRLAERLIQQQDAAVTAPVAIRAAIPQQGRLLTFNRAVQVDTFADLRISLEARAARAASASVKIFILAGAFVLFALLAWAAKRAGRATDRAGN
;
A
#
# COMPACT_ATOMS: atom_id res chain seq x y z
N MET A 1 0.99 17.52 7.49
CA MET A 1 0.16 16.79 8.48
C MET A 1 0.30 15.31 8.18
N ASN A 2 0.46 14.48 9.20
CA ASN A 2 0.71 13.05 9.03
C ASN A 2 -0.46 12.26 9.62
N SER A 3 -1.20 11.52 8.81
CA SER A 3 -2.37 10.75 9.24
C SER A 3 -2.12 9.25 9.17
N ALA A 4 -2.76 8.49 10.06
CA ALA A 4 -2.63 7.03 10.10
C ALA A 4 -4.00 6.36 10.16
N THR A 5 -4.26 5.47 9.19
CA THR A 5 -5.40 4.56 9.21
C THR A 5 -4.92 3.13 9.35
N LEU A 6 -5.34 2.46 10.41
CA LEU A 6 -5.06 1.05 10.66
C LEU A 6 -6.35 0.26 10.39
N THR A 7 -6.25 -0.78 9.57
CA THR A 7 -7.35 -1.70 9.29
C THR A 7 -6.92 -3.09 9.72
N SER A 8 -7.53 -3.59 10.79
CA SER A 8 -7.22 -4.89 11.37
C SER A 8 -8.38 -5.86 11.23
N VAL A 9 -8.11 -7.06 10.74
CA VAL A 9 -9.05 -8.20 10.79
C VAL A 9 -8.53 -9.20 11.78
N ILE A 10 -9.43 -9.65 12.66
CA ILE A 10 -9.12 -10.58 13.73
C ILE A 10 -9.81 -11.91 13.46
N SER A 11 -9.02 -12.97 13.44
CA SER A 11 -9.52 -14.33 13.34
C SER A 11 -9.89 -14.89 14.71
N ASP A 12 -10.70 -15.96 14.70
CA ASP A 12 -11.21 -16.59 15.90
C ASP A 12 -10.14 -17.31 16.74
N ASP A 13 -8.92 -17.47 16.23
CA ASP A 13 -7.76 -18.04 16.92
C ASP A 13 -6.83 -16.98 17.53
N GLY A 14 -7.26 -15.71 17.55
CA GLY A 14 -6.54 -14.60 18.18
C GLY A 14 -5.35 -14.08 17.35
N VAL A 15 -5.36 -14.32 16.04
CA VAL A 15 -4.41 -13.72 15.09
C VAL A 15 -5.04 -12.45 14.48
N MET A 16 -4.26 -11.39 14.43
CA MET A 16 -4.64 -10.12 13.82
C MET A 16 -3.79 -9.87 12.59
N PHE A 17 -4.43 -9.63 11.45
CA PHE A 17 -3.79 -9.11 10.25
C PHE A 17 -4.12 -7.63 10.12
N THR A 18 -3.10 -6.79 9.91
CA THR A 18 -3.26 -5.32 9.90
C THR A 18 -2.62 -4.72 8.66
N GLU A 19 -3.40 -3.90 7.94
CA GLU A 19 -2.91 -2.91 7.00
C GLU A 19 -2.80 -1.57 7.72
N VAL A 20 -1.68 -0.89 7.56
CA VAL A 20 -1.50 0.49 8.00
C VAL A 20 -1.27 1.36 6.79
N ARG A 21 -2.16 2.33 6.58
CA ARG A 21 -2.02 3.39 5.59
C ARG A 21 -1.63 4.67 6.30
N LEU A 22 -0.41 5.12 6.04
CA LEU A 22 0.15 6.36 6.55
C LEU A 22 0.20 7.38 5.42
N GLU A 23 -0.44 8.53 5.59
CA GLU A 23 -0.25 9.67 4.71
C GLU A 23 0.68 10.66 5.41
N MET A 24 1.79 11.00 4.78
CA MET A 24 2.80 11.86 5.40
C MET A 24 3.49 12.76 4.39
N VAL A 25 4.02 13.88 4.86
CA VAL A 25 4.96 14.70 4.07
C VAL A 25 6.37 14.38 4.56
N PRO A 26 7.23 13.75 3.75
CA PRO A 26 8.54 13.28 4.20
C PRO A 26 9.51 14.41 4.56
N GLY A 27 9.34 15.60 3.97
CA GLY A 27 10.34 16.66 4.05
C GLY A 27 11.69 16.16 3.53
N ASP A 28 12.74 16.26 4.34
CA ASP A 28 14.08 15.76 4.01
C ASP A 28 14.32 14.29 4.40
N LYS A 29 13.34 13.61 5.02
CA LYS A 29 13.51 12.22 5.45
C LYS A 29 13.59 11.29 4.24
N ARG A 30 14.62 10.44 4.24
CA ARG A 30 14.83 9.37 3.24
C ARG A 30 14.36 8.00 3.73
N LEU A 31 14.17 7.86 5.03
CA LEU A 31 13.82 6.60 5.69
C LEU A 31 12.71 6.87 6.70
N LEU A 32 11.69 6.02 6.68
CA LEU A 32 10.69 5.95 7.74
C LEU A 32 11.08 4.83 8.69
N HIS A 33 11.32 5.18 9.95
CA HIS A 33 11.58 4.22 11.02
C HIS A 33 10.28 3.89 11.75
N PHE A 34 10.03 2.60 11.95
CA PHE A 34 8.96 2.13 12.79
C PHE A 34 9.32 0.81 13.48
N THR A 35 8.66 0.54 14.60
CA THR A 35 8.81 -0.71 15.35
C THR A 35 7.50 -1.44 15.39
N LEU A 36 7.52 -2.74 15.10
CA LEU A 36 6.36 -3.61 15.23
C LEU A 36 6.25 -4.18 16.64
N PRO A 37 5.07 -4.64 17.07
CA PRO A 37 4.91 -5.44 18.29
C PRO A 37 5.85 -6.67 18.30
N LYS A 38 6.30 -7.12 19.47
CA LYS A 38 7.32 -8.18 19.60
C LYS A 38 6.98 -9.48 18.85
N ASP A 39 5.71 -9.88 18.83
CA ASP A 39 5.24 -11.11 18.18
C ASP A 39 4.66 -10.88 16.77
N ALA A 40 4.92 -9.71 16.19
CA ALA A 40 4.45 -9.37 14.87
C ALA A 40 5.38 -9.86 13.76
N LYS A 41 4.79 -10.33 12.67
CA LYS A 41 5.48 -10.68 11.43
C LYS A 41 5.18 -9.62 10.38
N PHE A 42 6.21 -8.95 9.89
CA PHE A 42 6.12 -8.05 8.75
C PHE A 42 6.00 -8.84 7.44
N TRP A 43 5.13 -8.40 6.52
CA TRP A 43 4.93 -9.06 5.23
C TRP A 43 5.51 -8.24 4.09
N PHE A 44 4.99 -7.03 3.85
CA PHE A 44 5.42 -6.16 2.77
C PHE A 44 5.01 -4.70 3.04
N ALA A 45 5.64 -3.78 2.32
CA ALA A 45 5.32 -2.37 2.33
C ALA A 45 5.25 -1.80 0.92
N PHE A 46 4.47 -0.74 0.77
CA PHE A 46 4.39 0.05 -0.44
C PHE A 46 4.60 1.53 -0.13
N VAL A 47 5.22 2.24 -1.05
CA VAL A 47 5.35 3.70 -1.05
C VAL A 47 4.78 4.21 -2.36
N ASN A 48 3.75 5.05 -2.29
CA ASN A 48 3.00 5.54 -3.47
C ASN A 48 2.58 4.40 -4.41
N GLN A 49 2.09 3.30 -3.83
CA GLN A 49 1.67 2.09 -4.53
C GLN A 49 2.81 1.21 -5.11
N ASN A 50 4.06 1.67 -5.10
CA ASN A 50 5.23 0.89 -5.50
C ASN A 50 5.72 0.01 -4.34
N GLY A 51 6.04 -1.26 -4.62
CA GLY A 51 6.63 -2.14 -3.62
C GLY A 51 8.03 -1.66 -3.25
N VAL A 52 8.39 -1.77 -1.97
CA VAL A 52 9.71 -1.35 -1.46
C VAL A 52 10.35 -2.43 -0.61
N TRP A 53 11.67 -2.55 -0.70
CA TRP A 53 12.44 -3.44 0.17
C TRP A 53 12.65 -2.78 1.53
N PRO A 54 12.16 -3.36 2.63
CA PRO A 54 12.46 -2.87 3.96
C PRO A 54 13.89 -3.25 4.35
N TRP A 55 14.51 -2.42 5.20
CA TRP A 55 15.70 -2.82 5.97
C TRP A 55 15.33 -3.07 7.42
N ARG A 56 16.04 -4.00 8.06
CA ARG A 56 15.86 -4.29 9.49
C ARG A 56 17.11 -3.90 10.24
N GLU A 57 16.94 -3.05 11.25
CA GLU A 57 17.99 -2.65 12.16
C GLU A 57 17.52 -2.99 13.58
N GLN A 58 18.07 -4.06 14.16
CA GLN A 58 17.64 -4.57 15.47
C GLN A 58 16.13 -4.86 15.51
N ASP A 59 15.36 -4.11 16.31
CA ASP A 59 13.90 -4.20 16.46
C ASP A 59 13.15 -3.22 15.54
N ARG A 60 13.86 -2.39 14.77
CA ARG A 60 13.29 -1.38 13.87
C ARG A 60 13.26 -1.88 12.43
N ILE A 61 12.23 -1.44 11.73
CA ILE A 61 12.10 -1.60 10.30
C ILE A 61 12.21 -0.21 9.67
N LEU A 62 13.02 -0.11 8.63
CA LEU A 62 13.25 1.10 7.86
C LEU A 62 12.64 0.92 6.48
N ILE A 63 11.77 1.86 6.10
CA ILE A 63 11.22 1.93 4.76
C ILE A 63 11.93 3.05 3.99
N PRO A 64 12.63 2.74 2.89
CA PRO A 64 13.10 3.75 1.96
C PRO A 64 11.93 4.57 1.44
N LEU A 65 11.99 5.88 1.67
CA LEU A 65 11.02 6.83 1.14
C LEU A 65 11.51 7.28 -0.23
N GLU A 66 10.64 7.15 -1.24
CA GLU A 66 10.92 7.70 -2.56
C GLU A 66 11.10 9.22 -2.45
N GLN A 67 12.26 9.73 -2.90
CA GLN A 67 12.45 11.17 -3.05
C GLN A 67 11.59 11.67 -4.21
N GLN A 68 10.36 12.08 -3.91
CA GLN A 68 9.47 12.62 -4.92
C GLN A 68 10.07 13.91 -5.53
N SER A 69 9.85 14.12 -6.83
CA SER A 69 10.11 15.42 -7.47
C SER A 69 9.19 16.53 -6.93
N ARG A 70 8.13 16.17 -6.19
CA ARG A 70 7.19 17.08 -5.55
C ARG A 70 7.47 17.13 -4.04
N MET A 71 8.22 18.13 -3.57
CA MET A 71 8.57 18.26 -2.14
C MET A 71 7.36 18.50 -1.21
N ASP A 72 6.23 18.97 -1.74
CA ASP A 72 5.07 19.40 -0.94
C ASP A 72 3.84 18.47 -1.05
N LYS A 73 3.92 17.34 -1.78
CA LYS A 73 2.80 16.41 -1.85
C LYS A 73 2.86 15.35 -0.73
N PRO A 74 1.71 15.00 -0.12
CA PRO A 74 1.67 13.86 0.77
C PRO A 74 2.01 12.59 0.00
N MET A 75 2.82 11.75 0.62
CA MET A 75 3.12 10.40 0.16
C MET A 75 2.31 9.39 0.98
N THR A 76 1.92 8.30 0.36
CA THR A 76 1.22 7.20 1.05
C THR A 76 2.19 6.05 1.28
N VAL A 77 2.36 5.67 2.54
CA VAL A 77 3.10 4.46 2.95
C VAL A 77 2.10 3.43 3.44
N GLU A 78 2.09 2.25 2.84
CA GLU A 78 1.24 1.13 3.23
C GLU A 78 2.10 0.02 3.84
N LEU A 79 1.72 -0.50 5.00
CA LEU A 79 2.45 -1.55 5.72
C LEU A 79 1.51 -2.70 6.03
N PHE A 80 1.96 -3.93 5.82
CA PHE A 80 1.18 -5.13 6.11
C PHE A 80 1.93 -6.00 7.11
N TYR A 81 1.27 -6.35 8.21
CA TYR A 81 1.83 -7.22 9.21
C TYR A 81 0.75 -8.08 9.89
N SER A 82 1.16 -9.22 10.44
CA SER A 82 0.32 -10.02 11.32
C SER A 82 0.88 -10.06 12.72
N SER A 83 0.04 -10.25 13.74
CA SER A 83 0.46 -10.40 15.12
C SER A 83 -0.50 -11.31 15.88
N ARG A 84 -0.01 -11.98 16.92
CA ARG A 84 -0.86 -12.72 17.85
C ARG A 84 -1.27 -11.78 18.98
N ILE A 85 -2.57 -11.62 19.20
CA ILE A 85 -3.14 -10.61 20.12
C ILE A 85 -3.88 -11.23 21.31
N GLY A 86 -3.90 -12.56 21.40
CA GLY A 86 -4.51 -13.29 22.49
C GLY A 86 -4.81 -14.74 22.12
N SER A 87 -5.56 -15.40 22.99
CA SER A 87 -6.08 -16.76 22.81
C SER A 87 -7.59 -16.70 22.97
N SER A 88 -8.35 -17.32 22.07
CA SER A 88 -9.80 -17.38 22.21
C SER A 88 -10.21 -18.41 23.26
N GLY A 89 -10.99 -17.99 24.25
CA GLY A 89 -11.76 -18.89 25.10
C GLY A 89 -13.07 -19.26 24.40
N GLY A 90 -13.60 -20.46 24.63
CA GLY A 90 -14.79 -20.96 23.91
C GLY A 90 -16.05 -20.08 23.98
N ARG A 91 -16.13 -19.11 24.90
CA ARG A 91 -17.27 -18.16 25.03
C ARG A 91 -16.87 -16.70 25.28
N ALA A 92 -15.58 -16.41 25.44
CA ALA A 92 -15.04 -15.09 25.73
C ALA A 92 -13.75 -14.88 24.92
N LEU A 93 -13.56 -13.66 24.44
CA LEU A 93 -12.46 -13.27 23.59
C LEU A 93 -11.84 -12.01 24.19
N ASP A 94 -10.72 -12.22 24.89
CA ASP A 94 -9.95 -11.16 25.53
C ASP A 94 -8.71 -10.90 24.66
N LEU A 95 -8.60 -9.69 24.13
CA LEU A 95 -7.61 -9.34 23.11
C LEU A 95 -6.85 -8.09 23.53
N GLU A 96 -5.54 -8.11 23.32
CA GLU A 96 -4.66 -6.96 23.49
C GLU A 96 -4.08 -6.59 22.13
N LEU A 97 -4.68 -5.59 21.48
CA LEU A 97 -4.24 -5.08 20.19
C LEU A 97 -3.15 -4.05 20.43
N VAL A 98 -1.97 -4.30 19.85
CA VAL A 98 -0.84 -3.37 19.88
C VAL A 98 -0.50 -2.99 18.44
N GLY A 99 -0.51 -1.70 18.15
CA GLY A 99 -0.16 -1.13 16.86
C GLY A 99 1.34 -0.90 16.70
N PRO A 100 1.80 -0.58 15.48
CA PRO A 100 3.17 -0.14 15.25
C PRO A 100 3.46 1.21 15.90
N LYS A 101 4.74 1.42 16.21
CA LYS A 101 5.28 2.67 16.75
C LYS A 101 6.04 3.41 15.65
N PHE A 102 5.71 4.67 15.40
CA PHE A 102 6.32 5.47 14.33
C PHE A 102 7.24 6.56 14.85
N GLU A 103 8.35 6.82 14.15
CA GLU A 103 9.28 7.93 14.42
C GLU A 103 8.76 9.30 13.91
N LEU A 104 7.44 9.55 14.01
CA LEU A 104 6.83 10.82 13.66
C LEU A 104 5.55 11.06 14.47
N PRO A 105 5.20 12.33 14.74
CA PRO A 105 3.90 12.69 15.31
C PRO A 105 2.79 12.35 14.32
N LEU A 106 1.67 11.86 14.85
CA LEU A 106 0.50 11.45 14.08
C LEU A 106 -0.73 12.27 14.47
N GLU A 107 -1.55 12.55 13.48
CA GLU A 107 -2.83 13.23 13.60
C GLU A 107 -3.92 12.36 12.97
N ASN A 108 -5.18 12.57 13.35
CA ASN A 108 -6.35 11.89 12.77
C ASN A 108 -6.18 10.37 12.69
N ILE A 109 -5.72 9.76 13.79
CA ILE A 109 -5.46 8.33 13.85
C ILE A 109 -6.80 7.61 13.89
N THR A 110 -7.01 6.71 12.93
CA THR A 110 -8.21 5.87 12.85
C THR A 110 -7.80 4.41 12.89
N TRP A 111 -8.40 3.61 13.75
CA TRP A 111 -8.19 2.17 13.80
C TRP A 111 -9.53 1.44 13.62
N ARG A 112 -9.71 0.82 12.46
CA ARG A 112 -10.86 -0.03 12.13
C ARG A 112 -10.53 -1.47 12.47
N VAL A 113 -11.32 -2.06 13.35
CA VAL A 113 -11.16 -3.43 13.82
C VAL A 113 -12.36 -4.25 13.39
N TYR A 114 -12.12 -5.27 12.58
CA TYR A 114 -13.12 -6.22 12.11
C TYR A 114 -13.05 -7.50 12.93
N LEU A 115 -14.15 -7.80 13.61
CA LEU A 115 -14.36 -9.00 14.40
C LEU A 115 -15.42 -9.88 13.76
N ASN A 116 -15.34 -11.19 13.98
CA ASN A 116 -16.41 -12.09 13.58
C ASN A 116 -17.75 -11.68 14.25
N GLU A 117 -18.85 -11.69 13.50
CA GLU A 117 -20.20 -11.30 13.95
C GLU A 117 -20.68 -12.06 15.19
N LYS A 118 -20.15 -13.27 15.42
CA LYS A 118 -20.45 -14.07 16.59
C LYS A 118 -19.98 -13.42 17.89
N TRP A 119 -19.06 -12.45 17.84
CA TRP A 119 -18.56 -11.75 19.01
C TRP A 119 -19.32 -10.43 19.20
N ARG A 120 -19.70 -10.15 20.45
CA ARG A 120 -20.24 -8.87 20.87
C ARG A 120 -19.26 -8.21 21.83
N LEU A 121 -18.92 -6.96 21.56
CA LEU A 121 -18.08 -6.16 22.44
C LEU A 121 -18.78 -6.01 23.80
N ALA A 122 -18.09 -6.38 24.86
CA ALA A 122 -18.57 -6.24 26.23
C ALA A 122 -17.88 -5.06 26.92
N HIS A 123 -16.56 -4.95 26.78
CA HIS A 123 -15.77 -3.88 27.35
C HIS A 123 -14.59 -3.53 26.44
N TRP A 124 -14.14 -2.27 26.51
CA TRP A 124 -12.94 -1.82 25.82
C TRP A 124 -12.19 -0.81 26.69
N LYS A 125 -10.87 -0.78 26.53
CA LYS A 125 -9.96 0.19 27.16
C LYS A 125 -8.77 0.43 26.23
N GLY A 126 -8.05 1.54 26.40
CA GLY A 126 -6.84 1.78 25.63
C GLY A 126 -6.56 3.25 25.38
N THR A 127 -5.75 3.47 24.35
CA THR A 127 -5.21 4.78 23.96
C THR A 127 -6.05 5.50 22.89
N LEU A 128 -7.06 4.82 22.33
CA LEU A 128 -8.00 5.36 21.34
C LEU A 128 -9.43 5.27 21.88
N GLN A 129 -10.32 6.13 21.39
CA GLN A 129 -11.73 6.13 21.78
C GLN A 129 -12.62 5.45 20.74
N LEU A 130 -13.58 4.65 21.20
CA LEU A 130 -14.57 4.02 20.32
C LEU A 130 -15.56 5.07 19.80
N GLN A 131 -15.72 5.16 18.47
CA GLN A 131 -16.69 6.02 17.82
C GLN A 131 -17.86 5.26 17.19
N GLU A 132 -17.60 4.07 16.65
CA GLU A 132 -18.59 3.30 15.90
C GLU A 132 -18.51 1.82 16.26
N ASP A 133 -19.67 1.18 16.42
CA ASP A 133 -19.83 -0.28 16.54
C ASP A 133 -21.01 -0.69 15.67
N THR A 134 -20.70 -1.13 14.45
CA THR A 134 -21.69 -1.46 13.42
C THR A 134 -21.40 -2.85 12.86
N THR A 135 -22.44 -3.63 12.55
CA THR A 135 -22.30 -4.88 11.81
C THR A 135 -22.29 -4.59 10.32
N VAL A 136 -21.16 -4.84 9.66
CA VAL A 136 -21.03 -4.77 8.20
C VAL A 136 -21.42 -6.12 7.63
N GLY A 137 -22.54 -6.13 6.91
CA GLY A 137 -23.10 -7.36 6.35
C GLY A 137 -22.12 -8.10 5.46
N GLN A 138 -22.14 -9.42 5.57
CA GLN A 138 -21.38 -10.37 4.78
C GLN A 138 -21.71 -10.20 3.27
N PRO A 139 -20.74 -9.88 2.38
CA PRO A 139 -20.88 -10.27 0.99
C PRO A 139 -20.89 -11.80 0.95
N ALA A 140 -21.84 -12.41 0.24
CA ALA A 140 -22.11 -13.85 0.29
C ALA A 140 -20.92 -14.76 -0.13
N ALA A 141 -19.84 -14.19 -0.64
CA ALA A 141 -18.52 -14.79 -0.75
C ALA A 141 -17.51 -13.64 -0.91
N VAL A 142 -16.21 -13.91 -0.75
CA VAL A 142 -15.20 -13.11 -1.44
C VAL A 142 -15.46 -13.31 -2.92
N ASP A 143 -16.30 -12.44 -3.48
CA ASP A 143 -16.72 -12.51 -4.86
C ASP A 143 -15.50 -12.15 -5.73
N ALA A 144 -15.00 -13.15 -6.45
CA ALA A 144 -13.89 -12.97 -7.38
C ALA A 144 -14.17 -11.81 -8.35
N GLN A 145 -15.44 -11.57 -8.70
CA GLN A 145 -15.83 -10.46 -9.55
C GLN A 145 -15.59 -9.10 -8.86
N THR A 146 -15.98 -8.95 -7.60
CA THR A 146 -15.70 -7.74 -6.79
C THR A 146 -14.20 -7.50 -6.65
N TYR A 147 -13.40 -8.54 -6.42
CA TYR A 147 -11.93 -8.42 -6.38
C TYR A 147 -11.38 -7.93 -7.73
N LEU A 148 -11.79 -8.54 -8.84
CA LEU A 148 -11.33 -8.16 -10.18
C LEU A 148 -11.75 -6.74 -10.55
N GLN A 149 -12.97 -6.31 -10.18
CA GLN A 149 -13.43 -4.93 -10.38
C GLN A 149 -12.57 -3.92 -9.61
N ASN A 150 -12.26 -4.22 -8.35
CA ASN A 150 -11.38 -3.38 -7.53
C ASN A 150 -9.98 -3.31 -8.14
N GLU A 151 -9.42 -4.43 -8.58
CA GLU A 151 -8.10 -4.48 -9.23
C GLU A 151 -8.07 -3.66 -10.53
N VAL A 152 -9.13 -3.72 -11.34
CA VAL A 152 -9.27 -2.88 -12.55
C VAL A 152 -9.31 -1.40 -12.20
N SER A 153 -10.04 -1.01 -11.16
CA SER A 153 -10.10 0.38 -10.72
C SER A 153 -8.73 0.89 -10.23
N LEU A 154 -8.03 0.09 -9.43
CA LEU A 154 -6.68 0.39 -8.95
C LEU A 154 -5.69 0.53 -10.10
N ASN A 155 -5.72 -0.38 -11.07
CA ASN A 155 -4.85 -0.34 -12.23
C ASN A 155 -5.12 0.89 -13.11
N ARG A 156 -6.38 1.31 -13.26
CA ARG A 156 -6.71 2.58 -13.94
C ARG A 156 -6.13 3.79 -13.21
N ASP A 157 -6.22 3.83 -11.89
CA ASP A 157 -5.66 4.93 -11.09
C ASP A 157 -4.13 4.95 -11.13
N LYS A 158 -3.47 3.78 -11.19
CA LYS A 158 -2.03 3.67 -11.43
C LYS A 158 -1.65 4.17 -12.81
N THR A 159 -2.37 3.77 -13.86
CA THR A 159 -2.11 4.25 -15.24
C THR A 159 -2.23 5.76 -15.31
N ARG A 160 -3.29 6.36 -14.72
CA ARG A 160 -3.47 7.82 -14.69
C ARG A 160 -2.30 8.52 -14.00
N GLN A 161 -1.85 8.02 -12.85
CA GLN A 161 -0.70 8.58 -12.15
C GLN A 161 0.60 8.40 -12.95
N ALA A 162 0.78 7.26 -13.62
CA ALA A 162 1.92 7.00 -14.47
C ALA A 162 1.98 7.98 -15.65
N GLU A 163 0.85 8.27 -16.29
CA GLU A 163 0.70 9.28 -17.35
C GLU A 163 1.10 10.68 -16.84
N GLU A 164 0.61 11.08 -15.67
CA GLU A 164 1.00 12.36 -15.05
C GLU A 164 2.51 12.46 -14.83
N PHE A 165 3.13 11.39 -14.34
CA PHE A 165 4.58 11.35 -14.12
C PHE A 165 5.36 11.36 -15.43
N LEU A 166 4.89 10.68 -16.47
CA LEU A 166 5.53 10.67 -17.78
C LEU A 166 5.47 12.07 -18.42
N ALA A 167 4.31 12.74 -18.38
CA ALA A 167 4.16 14.12 -18.85
C ALA A 167 5.01 15.12 -18.04
N MET A 168 5.08 14.92 -16.72
CA MET A 168 5.94 15.71 -15.84
C MET A 168 7.42 15.51 -16.18
N GLY A 169 7.85 14.28 -16.45
CA GLY A 169 9.20 13.97 -16.90
C GLY A 169 9.58 14.73 -18.17
N ASN A 170 8.70 14.71 -19.18
CA ASN A 170 8.89 15.47 -20.42
C ASN A 170 9.02 16.98 -20.17
N THR A 171 8.12 17.54 -19.37
CA THR A 171 8.14 18.97 -19.01
C THR A 171 9.43 19.36 -18.28
N LEU A 172 9.93 18.50 -17.39
CA LEU A 172 11.18 18.73 -16.66
C LEU A 172 12.41 18.63 -17.58
N LEU A 173 12.39 17.74 -18.58
CA LEU A 173 13.44 17.69 -19.61
C LEU A 173 13.48 18.97 -20.45
N GLU A 174 12.32 19.50 -20.84
CA GLU A 174 12.23 20.76 -21.59
C GLU A 174 12.76 21.94 -20.78
N ARG A 175 12.54 21.94 -19.47
CA ARG A 175 13.04 22.96 -18.53
C ARG A 175 14.53 22.80 -18.18
N GLY A 176 15.19 21.75 -18.65
CA GLY A 176 16.60 21.48 -18.36
C GLY A 176 16.85 20.92 -16.96
N ASP A 177 15.87 20.24 -16.36
CA ASP A 177 16.02 19.50 -15.09
C ASP A 177 15.95 17.97 -15.31
N PRO A 178 17.03 17.38 -15.85
CA PRO A 178 17.09 15.96 -16.16
C PRO A 178 17.12 15.07 -14.92
N GLN A 179 17.53 15.59 -13.75
CA GLN A 179 17.51 14.81 -12.50
C GLN A 179 16.09 14.59 -12.00
N GLN A 180 15.27 15.65 -11.95
CA GLN A 180 13.87 15.49 -11.58
C GLN A 180 13.08 14.73 -12.64
N ALA A 181 13.39 14.93 -13.92
CA ALA A 181 12.77 14.17 -15.01
C ALA A 181 13.02 12.66 -14.88
N ARG A 182 14.25 12.26 -14.54
CA ARG A 182 14.59 10.86 -14.30
C ARG A 182 13.73 10.24 -13.21
N ARG A 183 13.55 10.95 -12.09
CA ARG A 183 12.69 10.48 -10.98
C ARG A 183 11.24 10.32 -11.44
N ALA A 184 10.72 11.28 -12.20
CA ALA A 184 9.36 11.20 -12.74
C ALA A 184 9.19 9.98 -13.66
N PHE A 185 10.12 9.73 -14.60
CA PHE A 185 10.07 8.53 -15.43
C PHE A 185 10.24 7.22 -14.64
N GLN A 186 11.06 7.22 -13.58
CA GLN A 186 11.16 6.06 -12.68
C GLN A 186 9.83 5.76 -11.99
N SER A 187 9.13 6.79 -11.48
CA SER A 187 7.80 6.64 -10.89
C SER A 187 6.78 6.13 -11.92
N ALA A 188 6.79 6.67 -13.14
CA ALA A 188 5.92 6.20 -14.22
C ALA A 188 6.15 4.72 -14.57
N TYR A 189 7.42 4.32 -14.70
CA TYR A 189 7.82 2.94 -14.98
C TYR A 189 7.40 1.96 -13.86
N GLY A 190 7.55 2.34 -12.59
CA GLY A 190 7.12 1.50 -11.46
C GLY A 190 5.60 1.32 -11.38
N LEU A 191 4.85 2.39 -11.61
CA LEU A 191 3.39 2.39 -11.55
C LEU A 191 2.73 1.63 -12.69
N SER A 192 3.37 1.52 -13.85
CA SER A 192 2.76 0.96 -15.05
C SER A 192 3.04 -0.52 -15.28
N THR A 193 3.59 -1.24 -14.31
CA THR A 193 3.96 -2.66 -14.44
C THR A 193 2.81 -3.59 -14.86
N HIS A 194 1.55 -3.17 -14.69
CA HIS A 194 0.36 -3.91 -15.14
C HIS A 194 -0.01 -3.68 -16.62
N ASP A 195 0.53 -2.65 -17.26
CA ASP A 195 0.27 -2.30 -18.67
C ASP A 195 1.58 -2.40 -19.47
N SER A 196 1.74 -3.49 -20.22
CA SER A 196 2.99 -3.77 -20.93
C SER A 196 3.35 -2.72 -21.98
N ALA A 197 2.36 -2.15 -22.67
CA ALA A 197 2.62 -1.16 -23.72
C ALA A 197 3.10 0.14 -23.10
N PHE A 198 2.37 0.66 -22.10
CA PHE A 198 2.79 1.87 -21.40
C PHE A 198 4.11 1.66 -20.65
N ASN A 199 4.31 0.49 -20.02
CA ASN A 199 5.55 0.18 -19.32
C ASN A 199 6.76 0.18 -20.23
N GLU A 200 6.63 -0.34 -21.46
CA GLU A 200 7.70 -0.32 -22.44
C GLU A 200 8.03 1.12 -22.88
N ASP A 201 7.03 1.95 -23.11
CA ASP A 201 7.24 3.37 -23.43
C ASP A 201 7.95 4.11 -22.29
N ALA A 202 7.48 3.94 -21.04
CA ALA A 202 8.09 4.53 -19.86
C ALA A 202 9.54 4.04 -19.66
N ARG A 203 9.79 2.76 -19.92
CA ARG A 203 11.13 2.14 -19.86
C ARG A 203 12.07 2.76 -20.88
N VAL A 204 11.61 2.93 -22.13
CA VAL A 204 12.42 3.53 -23.21
C VAL A 204 12.76 4.99 -22.89
N GLN A 205 11.79 5.80 -22.43
CA GLN A 205 12.03 7.19 -22.03
C GLN A 205 13.04 7.29 -20.89
N LEU A 206 12.86 6.46 -19.85
CA LEU A 206 13.80 6.39 -18.72
C LEU A 206 15.20 5.96 -19.17
N HIS A 207 15.28 4.95 -20.03
CA HIS A 207 16.54 4.42 -20.54
C HIS A 207 17.30 5.47 -21.36
N ASN A 208 16.63 6.13 -22.31
CA ASN A 208 17.21 7.18 -23.15
C ASN A 208 17.78 8.32 -22.30
N LEU A 209 17.06 8.74 -21.26
CA LEU A 209 17.54 9.76 -20.34
C LEU A 209 18.76 9.29 -19.52
N LYS A 210 18.74 8.07 -19.00
CA LYS A 210 19.90 7.50 -18.28
C LYS A 210 21.13 7.42 -19.18
N LEU A 211 20.95 7.00 -20.43
CA LEU A 211 22.01 6.93 -21.43
C LEU A 211 22.61 8.30 -21.69
N GLN A 212 21.77 9.30 -21.94
CA GLN A 212 22.20 10.69 -22.12
C GLN A 212 22.98 11.22 -20.91
N GLN A 213 22.50 10.97 -19.68
CA GLN A 213 23.18 11.34 -18.44
C GLN A 213 24.55 10.65 -18.30
N ALA A 214 24.62 9.37 -18.64
CA ALA A 214 25.85 8.60 -18.57
C ALA A 214 26.88 9.11 -19.58
N LEU A 215 26.46 9.35 -20.84
CA LEU A 215 27.32 9.94 -21.87
C LEU A 215 27.85 11.31 -21.43
N LEU A 216 26.98 12.20 -20.95
CA LEU A 216 27.40 13.51 -20.47
C LEU A 216 28.37 13.39 -19.28
N GLY A 217 28.08 12.51 -18.32
CA GLY A 217 28.96 12.28 -17.18
C GLY A 217 30.32 11.66 -17.54
N LEU A 218 30.38 10.84 -18.59
CA LEU A 218 31.64 10.32 -19.14
C LEU A 218 32.46 11.43 -19.80
N ASN A 219 31.81 12.25 -20.63
CA ASN A 219 32.42 13.43 -21.26
C ASN A 219 32.99 14.42 -20.24
N VAL A 220 32.20 14.76 -19.22
CA VAL A 220 32.63 15.67 -18.14
C VAL A 220 33.83 15.12 -17.38
N ARG A 221 33.93 13.79 -17.20
CA ARG A 221 35.06 13.15 -16.52
C ARG A 221 36.29 13.05 -17.42
N GLN A 222 36.12 12.76 -18.71
CA GLN A 222 37.22 12.75 -19.67
C GLN A 222 37.85 14.13 -19.81
N SER A 223 37.04 15.19 -19.95
CA SER A 223 37.55 16.57 -20.06
C SER A 223 38.29 17.03 -18.80
N ALA A 224 37.82 16.61 -17.61
CA ALA A 224 38.54 16.85 -16.35
C ALA A 224 39.94 16.22 -16.35
N ALA A 225 40.07 15.02 -16.93
CA ALA A 225 41.32 14.27 -16.96
C ALA A 225 42.28 14.74 -18.08
N ALA A 226 41.75 15.19 -19.22
CA ALA A 226 42.53 15.63 -20.37
C ALA A 226 43.06 17.07 -20.26
N GLY A 227 42.59 17.84 -19.28
CA GLY A 227 42.83 19.28 -19.19
C GLY A 227 41.80 20.06 -20.01
N GLU A 228 41.18 21.07 -19.40
CA GLU A 228 40.07 21.84 -19.98
C GLU A 228 40.57 22.87 -21.03
N THR A 229 41.30 22.42 -22.04
CA THR A 229 42.07 23.31 -22.93
C THR A 229 41.24 23.94 -24.06
N ASP A 230 40.08 23.36 -24.41
CA ASP A 230 39.27 23.76 -25.57
C ASP A 230 37.88 24.29 -25.17
N ALA A 231 37.19 24.99 -26.09
CA ALA A 231 35.86 25.58 -25.86
C ALA A 231 34.79 24.56 -25.40
N ALA A 232 34.93 23.28 -25.79
CA ALA A 232 34.10 22.18 -25.31
C ALA A 232 34.37 21.86 -23.82
N GLY A 233 35.62 21.98 -23.36
CA GLY A 233 36.02 21.83 -21.97
C GLY A 233 35.40 22.89 -21.06
N GLY A 234 35.31 24.15 -21.52
CA GLY A 234 34.63 25.24 -20.81
C GLY A 234 33.13 25.00 -20.59
N LYS A 235 32.41 24.50 -21.60
CA LYS A 235 30.99 24.12 -21.44
C LYS A 235 30.80 22.93 -20.49
N LEU A 236 31.69 21.94 -20.56
CA LEU A 236 31.63 20.78 -19.67
C LEU A 236 31.93 21.14 -18.21
N SER A 237 32.83 22.08 -17.97
CA SER A 237 33.12 22.59 -16.62
C SER A 237 31.96 23.44 -16.08
N GLU A 238 31.28 24.23 -16.93
CA GLU A 238 30.03 24.91 -16.56
C GLU A 238 28.94 23.92 -16.13
N ILE A 239 28.67 22.88 -16.93
CA ILE A 239 27.68 21.84 -16.59
C ILE A 239 28.05 21.14 -15.28
N ARG A 240 29.34 20.85 -15.07
CA ARG A 240 29.84 20.27 -13.81
C ARG A 240 29.60 21.19 -12.61
N ASN A 241 29.77 22.49 -12.79
CA ASN A 241 29.69 23.50 -11.74
C ASN A 241 28.26 24.00 -11.47
N ARG A 242 27.29 23.69 -12.33
CA ARG A 242 25.87 24.01 -12.09
C ARG A 242 25.34 23.20 -10.90
N LYS A 243 24.71 23.92 -9.96
CA LYS A 243 23.98 23.29 -8.85
C LYS A 243 22.89 22.37 -9.40
N GLY A 244 22.90 21.10 -8.98
CA GLY A 244 21.89 20.11 -9.37
C GLY A 244 22.14 19.40 -10.70
N GLY A 245 23.25 19.68 -11.41
CA GLY A 245 23.57 19.00 -12.67
C GLY A 245 22.55 19.25 -13.78
N THR A 246 22.03 20.48 -13.85
CA THR A 246 21.03 20.92 -14.83
C THR A 246 21.66 21.17 -16.20
N TYR A 247 21.02 20.64 -17.24
CA TYR A 247 21.44 20.82 -18.63
C TYR A 247 20.25 20.66 -19.57
N THR A 248 20.31 21.36 -20.71
CA THR A 248 19.29 21.27 -21.75
C THR A 248 19.59 20.15 -22.75
N GLN A 249 18.56 19.73 -23.48
CA GLN A 249 18.69 18.72 -24.54
C GLN A 249 19.64 19.17 -25.65
N GLN A 250 19.70 20.47 -25.94
CA GLN A 250 20.61 21.02 -26.94
C GLN A 250 22.07 21.00 -26.48
N GLU A 251 22.33 21.35 -25.21
CA GLU A 251 23.68 21.28 -24.62
C GLU A 251 24.21 19.86 -24.62
N ALA A 252 23.38 18.88 -24.25
CA ALA A 252 23.77 17.48 -24.28
C ALA A 252 24.09 16.99 -25.71
N LYS A 253 23.29 17.37 -26.71
CA LYS A 253 23.59 17.05 -28.11
C LYS A 253 24.92 17.66 -28.56
N GLN A 254 25.14 18.93 -28.27
CA GLN A 254 26.41 19.60 -28.63
C GLN A 254 27.63 18.92 -28.01
N VAL A 255 27.53 18.44 -26.76
CA VAL A 255 28.61 17.70 -26.11
C VAL A 255 28.86 16.36 -26.81
N ILE A 256 27.80 15.62 -27.13
CA ILE A 256 27.92 14.30 -27.77
C ILE A 256 28.46 14.46 -29.20
N ASP A 257 27.98 15.47 -29.94
CA ASP A 257 28.38 15.74 -31.32
C ASP A 257 29.80 16.30 -31.43
N ALA A 258 30.39 16.79 -30.34
CA ALA A 258 31.78 17.27 -30.31
C ALA A 258 32.81 16.13 -30.32
N ASN A 259 32.40 14.91 -29.96
CA ASN A 259 33.29 13.75 -29.94
C ASN A 259 33.45 13.11 -31.31
N THR A 260 34.56 12.38 -31.48
CA THR A 260 34.71 11.50 -32.65
C THR A 260 33.73 10.33 -32.60
N ALA A 261 33.45 9.72 -33.76
CA ALA A 261 32.56 8.56 -33.85
C ALA A 261 33.06 7.37 -33.01
N ASP A 262 34.38 7.17 -32.96
CA ASP A 262 35.00 6.09 -32.18
C ASP A 262 34.86 6.31 -30.66
N GLU A 263 35.04 7.55 -30.19
CA GLU A 263 34.84 7.92 -28.79
C GLU A 263 33.38 7.75 -28.37
N ASN A 264 32.43 8.21 -29.20
CA ASN A 264 31.01 8.01 -28.94
C ASN A 264 30.64 6.53 -28.88
N ALA A 265 31.19 5.70 -29.78
CA ALA A 265 30.97 4.25 -29.73
C ALA A 265 31.55 3.61 -28.45
N ALA A 266 32.70 4.06 -27.98
CA ALA A 266 33.29 3.60 -26.72
C ALA A 266 32.45 4.03 -25.50
N PHE A 267 32.01 5.29 -25.46
CA PHE A 267 31.17 5.84 -24.40
C PHE A 267 29.79 5.20 -24.34
N MET A 268 29.18 4.92 -25.48
CA MET A 268 27.90 4.19 -25.55
C MET A 268 28.02 2.82 -24.87
N ARG A 269 29.05 2.03 -25.20
CA ARG A 269 29.26 0.71 -24.58
C ARG A 269 29.52 0.80 -23.07
N LEU A 270 30.28 1.79 -22.63
CA LEU A 270 30.53 2.01 -21.20
C LEU A 270 29.26 2.46 -20.47
N ALA A 271 28.50 3.39 -21.05
CA ALA A 271 27.25 3.88 -20.51
C ALA A 271 26.22 2.76 -20.38
N GLU A 272 26.06 1.93 -21.41
CA GLU A 272 25.16 0.77 -21.39
C GLU A 272 25.52 -0.21 -20.25
N ARG A 273 26.81 -0.57 -20.11
CA ARG A 273 27.27 -1.44 -19.02
C ARG A 273 27.02 -0.83 -17.64
N LEU A 274 27.30 0.46 -17.49
CA LEU A 274 27.05 1.20 -16.24
C LEU A 274 25.56 1.22 -15.90
N ILE A 275 24.68 1.40 -16.88
CA ILE A 275 23.23 1.40 -16.68
C ILE A 275 22.74 0.01 -16.33
N GLN A 276 23.20 -1.02 -17.04
CA GLN A 276 22.85 -2.42 -16.74
C GLN A 276 23.25 -2.80 -15.31
N GLN A 277 24.46 -2.41 -14.86
CA GLN A 277 24.90 -2.66 -13.49
C GLN A 277 24.08 -1.89 -12.45
N GLN A 278 23.69 -0.65 -12.74
CA GLN A 278 22.85 0.14 -11.84
C GLN A 278 21.42 -0.41 -11.76
N ASP A 279 20.84 -0.84 -12.88
CA ASP A 279 19.47 -1.32 -12.93
C ASP A 279 19.33 -2.70 -12.28
N ALA A 280 20.34 -3.57 -12.42
CA ALA A 280 20.39 -4.84 -11.70
C ALA A 280 20.42 -4.67 -10.16
N ALA A 281 20.81 -3.50 -9.67
CA ALA A 281 20.85 -3.18 -8.23
C ALA A 281 19.54 -2.56 -7.70
N VAL A 282 18.66 -2.05 -8.57
CA VAL A 282 17.43 -1.31 -8.20
C VAL A 282 16.19 -2.05 -8.68
N THR A 283 16.01 -3.30 -8.23
CA THR A 283 14.78 -4.05 -8.50
C THR A 283 13.77 -3.77 -7.40
N ALA A 284 12.75 -2.94 -7.68
CA ALA A 284 11.60 -2.80 -6.79
C ALA A 284 10.84 -4.15 -6.73
N PRO A 285 10.48 -4.66 -5.54
CA PRO A 285 9.78 -5.92 -5.42
C PRO A 285 8.35 -5.81 -5.94
N VAL A 286 7.95 -6.75 -6.79
CA VAL A 286 6.53 -6.98 -7.08
C VAL A 286 5.93 -7.73 -5.90
N ALA A 287 5.17 -7.04 -5.05
CA ALA A 287 4.46 -7.64 -3.92
C ALA A 287 2.98 -7.84 -4.25
N ILE A 288 2.46 -9.04 -3.94
CA ILE A 288 1.03 -9.34 -4.05
C ILE A 288 0.31 -8.60 -2.93
N ARG A 289 -0.62 -7.70 -3.29
CA ARG A 289 -1.48 -7.02 -2.31
C ARG A 289 -2.46 -8.03 -1.71
N ALA A 290 -2.40 -8.23 -0.41
CA ALA A 290 -3.37 -9.07 0.29
C ALA A 290 -4.72 -8.33 0.38
N ALA A 291 -5.78 -8.93 -0.17
CA ALA A 291 -7.14 -8.44 0.06
C ALA A 291 -7.56 -8.79 1.50
N ILE A 292 -7.71 -7.76 2.34
CA ILE A 292 -8.18 -7.94 3.71
C ILE A 292 -9.70 -8.11 3.69
N PRO A 293 -10.25 -9.23 4.20
CA PRO A 293 -11.70 -9.41 4.27
C PRO A 293 -12.28 -8.51 5.36
N GLN A 294 -12.71 -7.32 4.98
CA GLN A 294 -13.35 -6.31 5.85
C GLN A 294 -14.81 -6.68 6.15
N GLN A 295 -15.01 -7.83 6.82
CA GLN A 295 -16.33 -8.39 7.09
C GLN A 295 -16.60 -8.56 8.59
N GLY A 296 -17.89 -8.56 8.96
CA GLY A 296 -18.35 -8.81 10.31
C GLY A 296 -18.61 -7.53 11.11
N ARG A 297 -18.33 -7.56 12.42
CA ARG A 297 -18.51 -6.41 13.30
C ARG A 297 -17.34 -5.44 13.14
N LEU A 298 -17.62 -4.24 12.68
CA LEU A 298 -16.69 -3.12 12.59
C LEU A 298 -16.73 -2.32 13.88
N LEU A 299 -15.58 -2.20 14.53
CA LEU A 299 -15.31 -1.25 15.60
C LEU A 299 -14.36 -0.17 15.08
N THR A 300 -14.80 1.09 15.07
CA THR A 300 -13.95 2.21 14.66
C THR A 300 -13.48 2.97 15.89
N PHE A 301 -12.17 2.97 16.11
CA PHE A 301 -11.52 3.75 17.17
C PHE A 301 -10.80 4.95 16.57
N ASN A 302 -10.77 6.06 17.29
CA ASN A 302 -10.06 7.25 16.84
C ASN A 302 -9.20 7.90 17.92
N ARG A 303 -8.24 8.70 17.46
CA ARG A 303 -7.46 9.61 18.28
C ARG A 303 -7.04 10.82 17.43
N ALA A 304 -7.37 12.01 17.90
CA ALA A 304 -7.14 13.24 17.14
C ALA A 304 -5.65 13.54 16.93
N VAL A 305 -4.83 13.45 17.98
CA VAL A 305 -3.40 13.79 17.94
C VAL A 305 -2.58 12.86 18.84
N GLN A 306 -1.40 12.51 18.36
CA GLN A 306 -0.31 11.86 19.08
C GLN A 306 1.00 12.61 18.76
N VAL A 307 1.47 13.42 19.69
CA VAL A 307 2.67 14.25 19.50
C VAL A 307 3.96 13.45 19.71
N ASP A 308 3.98 12.56 20.69
CA ASP A 308 5.19 11.78 21.00
C ASP A 308 5.51 10.79 19.88
N THR A 309 6.77 10.77 19.46
CA THR A 309 7.29 9.75 18.56
C THR A 309 7.40 8.42 19.30
N PHE A 310 7.23 7.33 18.56
CA PHE A 310 7.19 5.96 19.07
C PHE A 310 6.19 5.67 20.19
N ALA A 311 5.09 6.43 20.22
CA ALA A 311 4.03 6.23 21.19
C ALA A 311 3.32 4.88 21.02
N ASP A 312 2.83 4.34 22.15
CA ASP A 312 2.04 3.11 22.16
C ASP A 312 0.62 3.38 21.63
N LEU A 313 0.25 2.65 20.57
CA LEU A 313 -1.15 2.49 20.16
C LEU A 313 -1.63 1.15 20.70
N ARG A 314 -2.45 1.18 21.75
CA ARG A 314 -3.03 -0.02 22.39
C ARG A 314 -4.54 0.07 22.51
N ILE A 315 -5.21 -1.04 22.23
CA ILE A 315 -6.63 -1.26 22.50
C ILE A 315 -6.77 -2.65 23.14
N SER A 316 -7.36 -2.72 24.32
CA SER A 316 -7.77 -3.99 24.91
C SER A 316 -9.26 -4.18 24.70
N LEU A 317 -9.66 -5.32 24.15
CA LEU A 317 -11.04 -5.67 23.83
C LEU A 317 -11.45 -6.90 24.61
N GLU A 318 -12.57 -6.81 25.32
CA GLU A 318 -13.25 -7.96 25.91
C GLU A 318 -14.55 -8.16 25.13
N ALA A 319 -14.66 -9.31 24.45
CA ALA A 319 -15.84 -9.67 23.71
C ALA A 319 -16.42 -11.01 24.19
N ARG A 320 -17.73 -11.17 24.06
CA ARG A 320 -18.45 -12.40 24.44
C ARG A 320 -19.17 -12.97 23.24
N ALA A 321 -19.25 -14.29 23.18
CA ALA A 321 -20.03 -14.95 22.14
C ALA A 321 -21.50 -14.50 22.25
N ALA A 322 -22.07 -14.08 21.13
CA ALA A 322 -23.48 -13.80 20.99
C ALA A 322 -24.24 -15.06 21.43
N ARG A 323 -25.13 -14.90 22.42
CA ARG A 323 -25.94 -16.02 22.91
C ARG A 323 -26.76 -16.56 21.73
N ALA A 324 -26.43 -17.77 21.27
CA ALA A 324 -27.37 -18.55 20.49
C ALA A 324 -28.68 -18.64 21.30
N ALA A 325 -29.83 -18.56 20.62
CA ALA A 325 -31.14 -18.67 21.26
C ALA A 325 -31.12 -19.80 22.29
N SER A 326 -31.57 -19.51 23.53
CA SER A 326 -31.50 -20.47 24.63
C SER A 326 -32.18 -21.77 24.22
N ALA A 327 -31.72 -22.90 24.76
CA ALA A 327 -32.31 -24.21 24.46
C ALA A 327 -33.84 -24.18 24.66
N SER A 328 -34.32 -23.44 25.66
CA SER A 328 -35.74 -23.18 25.89
C SER A 328 -36.43 -22.50 24.70
N VAL A 329 -35.87 -21.43 24.12
CA VAL A 329 -36.44 -20.76 22.94
C VAL A 329 -36.43 -21.69 21.73
N LYS A 330 -35.38 -22.48 21.53
CA LYS A 330 -35.34 -23.48 20.45
C LYS A 330 -36.42 -24.56 20.62
N ILE A 331 -36.63 -25.03 21.86
CA ILE A 331 -37.69 -25.99 22.20
C ILE A 331 -39.08 -25.38 21.98
N PHE A 332 -39.29 -24.12 22.37
CA PHE A 332 -40.57 -23.43 22.14
C PHE A 332 -40.86 -23.24 20.64
N ILE A 333 -39.86 -22.87 19.84
CA ILE A 333 -40.01 -22.76 18.37
C ILE A 333 -40.33 -24.12 17.76
N LEU A 334 -39.62 -25.18 18.17
CA LEU A 334 -39.88 -26.55 17.71
C LEU A 334 -41.28 -27.04 18.11
N ALA A 335 -41.70 -26.79 19.34
CA ALA A 335 -43.02 -27.15 19.84
C ALA A 335 -44.13 -26.38 19.09
N GLY A 336 -43.94 -25.08 18.86
CA GLY A 336 -44.86 -24.25 18.09
C GLY A 336 -44.99 -24.73 16.64
N ALA A 337 -43.87 -25.05 15.98
CA ALA A 337 -43.87 -25.62 14.64
C ALA A 337 -44.57 -26.98 14.60
N PHE A 338 -44.33 -27.85 15.59
CA PHE A 338 -44.98 -29.16 15.67
C PHE A 338 -46.50 -29.03 15.83
N VAL A 339 -46.98 -28.13 16.68
CA VAL A 339 -48.42 -27.86 16.84
C VAL A 339 -49.03 -27.33 15.53
N LEU A 340 -48.34 -26.42 14.83
CA LEU A 340 -48.81 -25.89 13.54
C LEU A 340 -48.94 -27.02 12.50
N PHE A 341 -47.93 -27.89 12.38
CA PHE A 341 -47.98 -29.04 11.47
C PHE A 341 -49.08 -30.04 11.87
N ALA A 342 -49.29 -30.28 13.15
CA ALA A 342 -50.38 -31.15 13.63
C ALA A 342 -51.77 -30.58 13.28
N LEU A 343 -51.96 -29.26 13.43
CA LEU A 343 -53.20 -28.57 13.06
C LEU A 343 -53.44 -28.61 11.55
N LEU A 344 -52.41 -28.40 10.73
CA LEU A 344 -52.50 -28.50 9.27
C LEU A 344 -52.83 -29.93 8.81
N ALA A 345 -52.18 -30.95 9.39
CA ALA A 345 -52.47 -32.35 9.09
C ALA A 345 -53.91 -32.74 9.50
N TRP A 346 -54.39 -32.22 10.63
CA TRP A 346 -55.76 -32.44 11.09
C TRP A 346 -56.78 -31.76 10.17
N ALA A 347 -56.54 -30.52 9.76
CA ALA A 347 -57.36 -29.80 8.80
C ALA A 347 -57.41 -30.50 7.43
N ALA A 348 -56.26 -30.98 6.93
CA ALA A 348 -56.18 -31.74 5.68
C ALA A 348 -56.96 -33.06 5.74
N LYS A 349 -56.86 -33.81 6.85
CA LYS A 349 -57.67 -35.02 7.08
C LYS A 349 -59.17 -34.71 7.13
N ARG A 350 -59.56 -33.55 7.66
CA ARG A 350 -60.97 -33.13 7.71
C ARG A 350 -61.49 -32.73 6.32
N ALA A 351 -60.68 -32.05 5.52
CA ALA A 351 -61.02 -31.69 4.15
C ALA A 351 -61.17 -32.93 3.26
N GLY A 352 -60.26 -33.92 3.36
CA GLY A 352 -60.33 -35.16 2.58
C GLY A 352 -61.57 -36.02 2.89
N ARG A 353 -62.01 -36.05 4.16
CA ARG A 353 -63.25 -36.77 4.56
C ARG A 353 -64.54 -36.06 4.12
N ALA A 354 -64.50 -34.77 3.82
CA ALA A 354 -65.64 -34.04 3.31
C ALA A 354 -65.86 -34.31 1.81
N THR A 355 -64.78 -34.50 1.04
CA THR A 355 -64.84 -34.88 -0.38
C THR A 355 -65.34 -36.30 -0.61
N ASP A 356 -64.99 -37.28 0.24
CA ASP A 356 -65.50 -38.67 0.12
C ASP A 356 -67.00 -38.82 0.43
N ARG A 357 -67.60 -37.87 1.17
CA ARG A 357 -69.04 -37.88 1.48
C ARG A 357 -69.92 -37.20 0.42
N ALA A 358 -69.33 -36.49 -0.53
CA ALA A 358 -70.05 -35.81 -1.61
C ALA A 358 -70.07 -36.61 -2.93
N GLY A 359 -69.42 -37.77 -2.97
CA GLY A 359 -69.27 -38.63 -4.15
C GLY A 359 -69.97 -39.99 -4.05
N ASN A 360 -71.00 -40.12 -3.21
CA ASN A 360 -71.83 -41.33 -3.13
C ASN A 360 -73.31 -41.00 -3.22
#